data_AF-R4XE45-F1
#
_entry.id   AF-R4XE45-F1
#
_cell.length_a   1.000
_cell.length_b   1.000
_cell.length_c   1.000
_cell.angle_alpha   90.00
_cell.angle_beta   90.00
_cell.angle_gamma   90.00
#
_symmetry.space_group_name_H-M   'P 1'
#
loop_
_entity.id
_entity.type
_entity.pdbx_description
1 polymer ?
#
loop_
_entity_poly.entity_id
_entity_poly.type
_entity_poly.pdbx_seq_one_letter_code
_entity_poly.pdbx_strand_id
1 'polypeptide(L)'
;MTFPLRFESDHQRWNFYSIMHLLNFGSGYRVILKAANGSGAFDNIIKLLIAAHISGHALDAAWMRRVDASDVGEMMHISMVQEIPVPGNPILKQVEPSPAAALVHKITDALNSTGKRLQELGNHLYLIDYVRHCAETSRDIDTLLNKLAQLPVLDDRAELDDGTQVFIYKKMQVMISELIRNGLPFSCVGPGDLTIFSDNVIPTMLQHYKLISCPSADVALRSDMEITSVQALSVRAASIVVCRDIVHVAQSKGLSWIGDEIDLDNYLWKVAKEGDLRKLPRYADRATWFY
;
A
#
# COMPACT_ATOMS: atom_id res chain seq x y z
N MET A 1 3.30 -9.48 10.63
CA MET A 1 4.78 -9.25 10.52
C MET A 1 5.32 -8.99 11.92
N THR A 2 6.59 -9.29 12.22
CA THR A 2 7.19 -8.99 13.54
C THR A 2 8.39 -8.09 13.35
N PHE A 3 8.41 -6.96 14.05
CA PHE A 3 9.52 -6.00 14.01
C PHE A 3 10.43 -6.20 15.22
N PRO A 4 11.76 -6.03 15.06
CA PRO A 4 12.69 -6.02 16.19
C PRO A 4 12.63 -4.68 16.95
N LEU A 5 11.43 -4.13 17.15
CA LEU A 5 11.17 -2.88 17.84
C LEU A 5 10.57 -3.17 19.22
N ARG A 6 10.97 -2.37 20.21
CA ARG A 6 10.28 -2.33 21.50
C ARG A 6 9.17 -1.29 21.41
N PHE A 7 7.94 -1.75 21.64
CA PHE A 7 6.77 -0.89 21.85
C PHE A 7 6.48 -0.81 23.35
N GLU A 8 6.11 0.37 23.83
CA GLU A 8 5.73 0.61 25.22
C GLU A 8 4.33 0.10 25.55
N SER A 9 3.48 -0.02 24.52
CA SER A 9 2.11 -0.53 24.65
C SER A 9 1.62 -1.18 23.35
N ASP A 10 0.56 -1.98 23.46
CA ASP A 10 -0.16 -2.51 22.29
C ASP A 10 -0.76 -1.38 21.43
N HIS A 11 -1.19 -0.28 22.06
CA HIS A 11 -1.70 0.91 21.36
C HIS A 11 -0.64 1.51 20.44
N GLN A 12 0.59 1.69 20.93
CA GLN A 12 1.70 2.19 20.12
C GLN A 12 2.03 1.22 18.96
N ARG A 13 2.04 -0.08 19.23
CA ARG A 13 2.27 -1.12 18.20
C ARG A 13 1.18 -1.08 17.12
N TRP A 14 -0.09 -0.99 17.50
CA TRP A 14 -1.19 -0.93 16.55
C TRP A 14 -1.18 0.38 15.76
N ASN A 15 -0.83 1.52 16.37
CA ASN A 15 -0.64 2.77 15.64
C ASN A 15 0.46 2.65 14.58
N PHE A 16 1.58 2.03 14.92
CA PHE A 16 2.66 1.75 13.97
C PHE A 16 2.17 0.93 12.77
N TYR A 17 1.42 -0.15 13.00
CA TYR A 17 0.86 -0.96 11.90
C TYR A 17 -0.18 -0.20 11.05
N SER A 18 -1.02 0.61 11.68
CA SER A 18 -1.98 1.44 10.96
C SER A 18 -1.29 2.41 10.00
N ILE A 19 -0.22 3.09 10.45
CA ILE A 19 0.53 4.03 9.61
C ILE A 19 1.32 3.30 8.53
N MET A 20 1.90 2.15 8.85
CA MET A 20 2.58 1.28 7.89
C MET A 20 1.66 0.91 6.72
N HIS A 21 0.41 0.54 7.00
CA HIS A 21 -0.54 0.19 5.96
C HIS A 21 -1.20 1.39 5.28
N LEU A 22 -1.34 2.53 5.97
CA LEU A 22 -1.71 3.81 5.35
C LEU A 22 -0.74 4.17 4.23
N LEU A 23 0.56 4.04 4.50
CA LEU A 23 1.65 4.36 3.60
C LEU A 23 2.05 3.22 2.65
N ASN A 24 1.32 2.10 2.64
CA ASN A 24 1.63 0.94 1.80
C ASN A 24 1.27 1.17 0.32
N PHE A 25 1.97 2.11 -0.31
CA PHE A 25 1.89 2.46 -1.72
C PHE A 25 3.27 2.82 -2.28
N GLY A 26 3.33 3.11 -3.57
CA GLY A 26 4.55 3.53 -4.25
C GLY A 26 5.28 2.39 -4.94
N SER A 27 4.62 1.24 -5.15
CA SER A 27 5.24 0.13 -5.89
C SER A 27 5.57 0.47 -7.34
N GLY A 28 4.90 1.47 -7.94
CA GLY A 28 5.29 2.06 -9.23
C GLY A 28 6.68 2.71 -9.24
N TYR A 29 7.25 3.03 -8.07
CA TYR A 29 8.61 3.56 -7.92
C TYR A 29 9.66 2.47 -7.65
N ARG A 30 9.30 1.18 -7.69
CA ARG A 30 10.21 0.08 -7.29
C ARG A 30 11.56 0.11 -8.00
N VAL A 31 11.60 0.38 -9.31
CA VAL A 31 12.86 0.44 -10.08
C VAL A 31 13.70 1.63 -9.63
N ILE A 32 13.08 2.80 -9.47
CA ILE A 32 13.71 4.03 -9.00
C ILE A 32 14.29 3.84 -7.59
N LEU A 33 13.52 3.27 -6.67
CA LEU A 33 13.95 3.02 -5.29
C LEU A 33 15.09 2.00 -5.23
N LYS A 34 15.02 0.95 -6.04
CA LYS A 34 16.10 -0.05 -6.10
C LYS A 34 17.39 0.56 -6.64
N ALA A 35 17.31 1.47 -7.60
CA ALA A 35 18.48 2.22 -8.09
C ALA A 35 19.00 3.22 -7.03
N ALA A 36 18.11 3.88 -6.29
CA ALA A 36 18.48 4.89 -5.31
C ALA A 36 19.10 4.30 -4.03
N ASN A 37 18.54 3.23 -3.48
CA ASN A 37 18.98 2.67 -2.19
C ASN A 37 18.84 1.14 -2.06
N GLY A 38 18.66 0.43 -3.17
CA GLY A 38 18.64 -1.03 -3.21
C GLY A 38 17.39 -1.71 -2.64
N SER A 39 16.38 -0.95 -2.21
CA SER A 39 15.22 -1.48 -1.47
C SER A 39 13.90 -1.33 -2.24
N GLY A 40 12.91 -2.17 -1.93
CA GLY A 40 11.57 -2.07 -2.50
C GLY A 40 10.75 -0.94 -1.88
N ALA A 41 9.57 -0.66 -2.43
CA ALA A 41 8.67 0.37 -1.91
C ALA A 41 8.28 0.12 -0.45
N PHE A 42 7.77 -1.08 -0.15
CA PHE A 42 7.36 -1.43 1.21
C PHE A 42 8.53 -1.40 2.22
N ASP A 43 9.73 -1.83 1.81
CA ASP A 43 10.93 -1.75 2.65
C ASP A 43 11.28 -0.30 3.01
N ASN A 44 11.10 0.63 2.07
CA ASN A 44 11.32 2.05 2.31
C ASN A 44 10.31 2.65 3.29
N ILE A 45 9.04 2.22 3.25
CA ILE A 45 8.02 2.60 4.24
C ILE A 45 8.39 2.06 5.63
N ILE A 46 8.87 0.82 5.72
CA ILE A 46 9.36 0.25 6.99
C ILE A 46 10.54 1.06 7.52
N LYS A 47 11.53 1.41 6.69
CA LYS A 47 12.68 2.23 7.09
C LYS A 47 12.24 3.57 7.67
N LEU A 48 11.33 4.27 6.98
CA LEU A 48 10.75 5.52 7.44
C LEU A 48 10.17 5.39 8.86
N LEU A 49 9.31 4.40 9.08
CA LEU A 49 8.63 4.25 10.37
C LEU A 49 9.55 3.75 11.47
N ILE A 50 10.51 2.87 11.16
CA ILE A 50 11.55 2.45 12.10
C ILE A 50 12.40 3.65 12.51
N ALA A 51 12.88 4.45 11.56
CA ALA A 51 13.68 5.63 11.82
C ALA A 51 12.89 6.63 12.69
N ALA A 52 11.62 6.88 12.33
CA ALA A 52 10.78 7.79 13.10
C ALA A 52 10.54 7.31 14.55
N HIS A 53 10.28 6.00 14.73
CA HIS A 53 10.09 5.39 16.05
C HIS A 53 11.36 5.44 16.90
N ILE A 54 12.52 5.11 16.31
CA ILE A 54 13.81 5.14 17.02
C ILE A 54 14.21 6.58 17.41
N SER A 55 13.89 7.56 16.55
CA SER A 55 14.09 8.99 16.84
C SER A 55 13.12 9.56 17.88
N GLY A 56 12.23 8.74 18.46
CA GLY A 56 11.32 9.13 19.53
C GLY A 56 10.13 9.95 19.05
N HIS A 57 9.79 9.93 17.75
CA HIS A 57 8.55 10.55 17.28
C HIS A 57 7.34 9.76 17.77
N ALA A 58 6.32 10.46 18.26
CA ALA A 58 5.09 9.85 18.77
C ALA A 58 4.25 9.16 17.67
N LEU A 59 4.52 9.45 16.38
CA LEU A 59 3.71 9.01 15.25
C LEU A 59 2.23 9.41 15.40
N ASP A 60 1.99 10.59 15.97
CA ASP A 60 0.67 11.18 16.18
C ASP A 60 0.28 12.14 15.04
N ALA A 61 -0.96 12.63 15.06
CA ALA A 61 -1.48 13.58 14.08
C ALA A 61 -0.65 14.87 14.03
N ALA A 62 -0.03 15.27 15.15
CA ALA A 62 0.79 16.48 15.22
C ALA A 62 2.13 16.32 14.49
N TRP A 63 2.81 15.18 14.67
CA TRP A 63 3.99 14.80 13.89
C TRP A 63 3.65 14.67 12.41
N MET A 64 2.58 13.94 12.09
CA MET A 64 2.12 13.73 10.70
C MET A 64 1.90 15.04 9.95
N ARG A 65 1.44 16.10 10.62
CA ARG A 65 1.22 17.44 10.03
C ARG A 65 2.47 18.29 9.87
N ARG A 66 3.52 18.02 10.65
CA ARG A 66 4.74 18.84 10.69
C ARG A 66 5.88 18.26 9.88
N VAL A 67 5.93 16.94 9.75
CA VAL A 67 6.98 16.26 8.99
C VAL A 67 6.99 16.78 7.55
N ASP A 68 8.18 17.12 7.05
CA ASP A 68 8.36 17.64 5.70
C ASP A 68 9.04 16.61 4.77
N ALA A 69 9.26 17.00 3.51
CA ALA A 69 9.90 16.12 2.52
C ALA A 69 11.38 15.87 2.82
N SER A 70 12.07 16.79 3.50
CA SER A 70 13.45 16.59 3.93
C SER A 70 13.52 15.52 5.01
N ASP A 71 12.66 15.62 6.04
CA ASP A 71 12.54 14.64 7.12
C ASP A 71 12.27 13.23 6.55
N VAL A 72 11.29 13.12 5.64
CA VAL A 72 10.92 11.84 5.02
C VAL A 72 12.06 11.29 4.16
N GLY A 73 12.70 12.14 3.35
CA GLY A 73 13.84 11.76 2.52
C GLY A 73 15.01 11.23 3.34
N GLU A 74 15.34 11.91 4.44
CA GLU A 74 16.40 11.50 5.37
C GLU A 74 16.09 10.14 6.01
N MET A 75 14.89 9.96 6.57
CA MET A 75 14.46 8.72 7.21
C MET A 75 14.36 7.53 6.24
N MET A 76 14.12 7.79 4.95
CA MET A 76 14.13 6.76 3.89
C MET A 76 15.51 6.53 3.28
N HIS A 77 16.50 7.36 3.61
CA HIS A 77 17.80 7.43 2.92
C HIS A 77 17.64 7.63 1.40
N ILE A 78 16.85 8.62 1.02
CA ILE A 78 16.62 9.02 -0.37
C ILE A 78 17.10 10.45 -0.54
N SER A 79 18.06 10.66 -1.44
CA SER A 79 18.47 12.01 -1.83
C SER A 79 17.35 12.69 -2.61
N MET A 80 17.03 13.93 -2.24
CA MET A 80 16.04 14.77 -2.93
C MET A 80 16.57 15.33 -4.26
N VAL A 81 17.88 15.30 -4.46
CA VAL A 81 18.55 15.77 -5.68
C VAL A 81 19.52 14.74 -6.22
N GLN A 82 19.84 14.83 -7.50
CA GLN A 82 20.88 14.05 -8.15
C GLN A 82 21.77 14.95 -9.00
N GLU A 83 23.05 14.59 -9.11
CA GLU A 83 23.97 15.24 -10.03
C GLU A 83 23.93 14.53 -11.39
N ILE A 84 23.65 15.27 -12.46
CA ILE A 84 23.73 14.76 -13.82
C ILE A 84 24.74 15.56 -14.66
N PRO A 85 25.41 14.96 -15.65
CA PRO A 85 26.30 15.69 -16.54
C PRO A 85 25.56 16.77 -17.34
N VAL A 86 26.20 17.92 -17.53
CA VAL A 86 25.65 18.99 -18.39
C VAL A 86 25.66 18.52 -19.85
N PRO A 87 24.57 18.72 -20.63
CA PRO A 87 24.54 18.36 -22.04
C PRO A 87 25.72 18.98 -22.80
N GLY A 88 26.53 18.14 -23.45
CA GLY A 88 27.71 18.56 -24.21
C GLY A 88 28.99 18.76 -23.39
N ASN A 89 28.96 18.63 -22.06
CA ASN A 89 30.16 18.66 -21.22
C ASN A 89 30.07 17.64 -20.06
N PRO A 90 30.66 16.44 -20.20
CA PRO A 90 30.56 15.39 -19.18
C PRO A 90 31.36 15.66 -17.90
N ILE A 91 32.24 16.67 -17.90
CA ILE A 91 33.05 17.06 -16.72
C ILE A 91 32.24 17.96 -15.79
N LEU A 92 31.38 18.81 -16.35
CA LEU A 92 30.49 19.66 -15.58
C LEU A 92 29.24 18.89 -15.18
N LYS A 93 28.82 19.06 -13.93
CA LYS A 93 27.59 18.46 -13.41
C LYS A 93 26.62 19.56 -13.01
N GLN A 94 25.33 19.30 -13.21
CA GLN A 94 24.23 20.10 -12.70
C GLN A 94 23.39 19.29 -11.72
N VAL A 95 22.71 19.99 -10.81
CA VAL A 95 21.84 19.39 -9.81
C VAL A 95 20.41 19.47 -10.29
N GLU A 96 19.71 18.33 -10.30
CA GLU A 96 18.28 18.24 -10.63
C GLU A 96 17.53 17.45 -9.56
N PRO A 97 16.19 17.61 -9.45
CA PRO A 97 15.39 16.78 -8.55
C PRO A 97 15.59 15.28 -8.84
N SER A 98 15.77 14.50 -7.79
CA SER A 98 15.87 13.05 -7.88
C SER A 98 14.52 12.46 -8.35
N PRO A 99 14.49 11.45 -9.25
CA PRO A 99 13.26 10.77 -9.62
C PRO A 99 12.49 10.16 -8.43
N ALA A 100 13.18 9.87 -7.33
CA ALA A 100 12.57 9.36 -6.11
C ALA A 100 11.91 10.46 -5.25
N ALA A 101 12.27 11.74 -5.47
CA ALA A 101 11.74 12.87 -4.70
C ALA A 101 10.21 12.98 -4.82
N ALA A 102 9.65 12.63 -5.99
CA ALA A 102 8.20 12.63 -6.19
C ALA A 102 7.47 11.67 -5.23
N LEU A 103 8.03 10.49 -4.94
CA LEU A 103 7.46 9.60 -3.94
C LEU A 103 7.62 10.14 -2.52
N VAL A 104 8.76 10.78 -2.21
CA VAL A 104 8.98 11.39 -0.89
C VAL A 104 7.93 12.46 -0.62
N HIS A 105 7.72 13.40 -1.57
CA HIS A 105 6.65 14.39 -1.47
C HIS A 105 5.27 13.76 -1.32
N LYS A 106 5.00 12.70 -2.10
CA LYS A 106 3.75 11.94 -1.99
C LYS A 106 3.55 11.38 -0.58
N ILE A 107 4.56 10.76 0.02
CA ILE A 107 4.49 10.26 1.40
C ILE A 107 4.26 11.39 2.41
N THR A 108 4.97 12.51 2.26
CA THR A 108 4.77 13.71 3.09
C THR A 108 3.33 14.20 3.00
N ASP A 109 2.77 14.32 1.79
CA ASP A 109 1.39 14.74 1.56
C ASP A 109 0.37 13.77 2.19
N ALA A 110 0.62 12.46 2.11
CA ALA A 110 -0.22 11.46 2.76
C ALA A 110 -0.23 11.61 4.29
N LEU A 111 0.94 11.82 4.91
CA LEU A 111 1.07 12.06 6.34
C LEU A 111 0.36 13.37 6.72
N ASN A 112 0.71 14.47 6.05
CA ASN A 112 0.17 15.80 6.35
C ASN A 112 -1.37 15.84 6.23
N SER A 113 -1.91 15.30 5.13
CA SER A 113 -3.36 15.24 4.91
C SER A 113 -4.07 14.35 5.93
N THR A 114 -3.47 13.20 6.29
CA THR A 114 -4.02 12.30 7.31
C THR A 114 -4.03 12.97 8.68
N GLY A 115 -2.91 13.57 9.10
CA GLY A 115 -2.83 14.26 10.39
C GLY A 115 -3.81 15.42 10.50
N LYS A 116 -4.03 16.19 9.41
CA LYS A 116 -5.08 17.21 9.36
C LYS A 116 -6.47 16.59 9.50
N ARG A 117 -6.74 15.51 8.76
CA ARG A 117 -8.06 14.88 8.72
C ARG A 117 -8.43 14.21 10.03
N LEU A 118 -7.48 13.62 10.76
CA LEU A 118 -7.69 13.10 12.11
C LEU A 118 -8.17 14.17 13.09
N GLN A 119 -7.72 15.42 12.93
CA GLN A 119 -8.20 16.54 13.74
C GLN A 119 -9.65 16.91 13.41
N GLU A 120 -9.98 16.96 12.11
CA GLU A 120 -11.33 17.26 11.63
C GLU A 120 -12.35 16.17 11.99
N LEU A 121 -11.91 14.91 12.05
CA LEU A 121 -12.76 13.74 12.29
C LEU A 121 -12.93 13.41 13.79
N GLY A 122 -12.88 14.41 14.68
CA GLY A 122 -13.09 14.21 16.12
C GLY A 122 -11.84 14.36 16.98
N ASN A 123 -10.82 15.06 16.47
CA ASN A 123 -9.59 15.36 17.21
C ASN A 123 -8.84 14.11 17.69
N HIS A 124 -8.76 13.08 16.84
CA HIS A 124 -8.01 11.87 17.14
C HIS A 124 -6.51 12.16 17.16
N LEU A 125 -5.86 11.82 18.28
CA LEU A 125 -4.42 12.04 18.43
C LEU A 125 -3.63 11.04 17.58
N TYR A 126 -4.03 9.77 17.56
CA TYR A 126 -3.38 8.72 16.79
C TYR A 126 -4.32 8.15 15.72
N LEU A 127 -3.74 7.65 14.62
CA LEU A 127 -4.52 7.00 13.57
C LEU A 127 -5.28 5.78 14.12
N ILE A 128 -4.67 5.04 15.04
CA ILE A 128 -5.33 3.90 15.67
C ILE A 128 -6.59 4.27 16.46
N ASP A 129 -6.65 5.47 17.06
CA ASP A 129 -7.83 5.92 17.81
C ASP A 129 -9.02 6.10 16.87
N TYR A 130 -8.75 6.66 15.69
CA TYR A 130 -9.75 6.81 14.64
C TYR A 130 -10.18 5.46 14.08
N VAL A 131 -9.25 4.55 13.79
CA VAL A 131 -9.56 3.21 13.29
C VAL A 131 -10.43 2.43 14.29
N ARG A 132 -10.09 2.49 15.59
CA ARG A 132 -10.88 1.88 16.65
C ARG A 132 -12.26 2.48 16.77
N HIS A 133 -12.36 3.82 16.78
CA HIS A 133 -13.65 4.50 16.79
C HIS A 133 -14.52 4.07 15.60
N CYS A 134 -13.94 3.97 14.40
CA CYS A 134 -14.66 3.47 13.23
C CYS A 134 -15.13 2.03 13.42
N ALA A 135 -14.28 1.14 13.94
CA ALA A 135 -14.63 -0.26 14.18
C ALA A 135 -15.74 -0.42 15.22
N GLU A 136 -15.61 0.25 16.37
CA GLU A 136 -16.55 0.20 17.51
C GLU A 136 -17.94 0.76 17.16
N THR A 137 -18.01 1.69 16.20
CA THR A 137 -19.27 2.32 15.77
C THR A 137 -19.84 1.72 14.48
N SER A 138 -19.20 0.70 13.91
CA SER A 138 -19.65 0.05 12.66
C SER A 138 -20.33 -1.27 12.95
N ARG A 139 -21.38 -1.57 12.19
CA ARG A 139 -22.15 -2.81 12.33
C ARG A 139 -21.66 -3.94 11.41
N ASP A 140 -20.98 -3.57 10.33
CA ASP A 140 -20.51 -4.44 9.25
C ASP A 140 -19.22 -3.86 8.62
N ILE A 141 -18.54 -4.67 7.80
CA ILE A 141 -17.31 -4.31 7.12
C ILE A 141 -17.49 -3.10 6.19
N ASP A 142 -18.62 -3.02 5.48
CA ASP A 142 -18.88 -1.93 4.53
C ASP A 142 -18.98 -0.58 5.24
N THR A 143 -19.66 -0.53 6.39
CA THR A 143 -19.75 0.68 7.22
C THR A 143 -18.38 1.08 7.75
N LEU A 144 -17.56 0.10 8.15
CA LEU A 144 -16.18 0.35 8.60
C LEU A 144 -15.34 0.95 7.47
N LEU A 145 -15.32 0.33 6.29
CA LEU A 145 -14.53 0.79 5.14
C LEU A 145 -14.99 2.18 4.67
N ASN A 146 -16.30 2.43 4.61
CA ASN A 146 -16.83 3.75 4.24
C ASN A 146 -16.45 4.85 5.24
N LYS A 147 -16.36 4.55 6.54
CA LYS A 147 -15.83 5.51 7.52
C LYS A 147 -14.35 5.75 7.27
N LEU A 148 -13.54 4.70 7.18
CA LEU A 148 -12.11 4.83 6.94
C LEU A 148 -11.78 5.57 5.62
N ALA A 149 -12.67 5.50 4.61
CA ALA A 149 -12.56 6.24 3.35
C ALA A 149 -12.61 7.77 3.52
N GLN A 150 -13.00 8.28 4.69
CA GLN A 150 -12.88 9.70 5.02
C GLN A 150 -11.43 10.18 5.11
N LEU A 151 -10.46 9.26 5.14
CA LEU A 151 -9.04 9.53 4.90
C LEU A 151 -8.76 9.33 3.40
N PRO A 152 -8.49 10.41 2.61
CA PRO A 152 -8.37 10.32 1.16
C PRO A 152 -7.32 9.32 0.66
N VAL A 153 -6.23 9.18 1.43
CA VAL A 153 -5.15 8.24 1.12
C VAL A 153 -5.62 6.78 1.16
N LEU A 154 -6.69 6.46 1.89
CA LEU A 154 -7.28 5.13 1.95
C LEU A 154 -8.43 4.93 0.95
N ASP A 155 -8.97 6.01 0.38
CA ASP A 155 -10.17 6.01 -0.45
C ASP A 155 -9.95 5.44 -1.87
N ASP A 156 -9.76 4.13 -1.95
CA ASP A 156 -9.53 3.35 -3.17
C ASP A 156 -10.86 3.02 -3.87
N ARG A 157 -11.64 4.09 -4.11
CA ARG A 157 -12.86 4.13 -4.93
C ARG A 157 -12.55 4.71 -6.30
N ALA A 158 -13.25 4.21 -7.31
CA ALA A 158 -13.23 4.78 -8.64
C ALA A 158 -14.58 4.59 -9.34
N GLU A 159 -14.85 5.44 -10.30
CA GLU A 159 -16.02 5.37 -11.18
C GLU A 159 -15.54 5.01 -12.59
N LEU A 160 -16.16 4.00 -13.22
CA LEU A 160 -15.95 3.67 -14.62
C LEU A 160 -16.75 4.60 -15.54
N ASP A 161 -16.42 4.63 -16.82
CA ASP A 161 -17.09 5.49 -17.82
C ASP A 161 -18.60 5.25 -17.94
N ASP A 162 -19.08 4.06 -17.54
CA ASP A 162 -20.50 3.70 -17.51
C ASP A 162 -21.23 4.07 -16.21
N GLY A 163 -20.54 4.77 -15.29
CA GLY A 163 -21.04 5.17 -13.97
C GLY A 163 -20.90 4.10 -12.89
N THR A 164 -20.37 2.92 -13.20
CA THR A 164 -20.18 1.85 -12.21
C THR A 164 -19.14 2.26 -11.16
N GLN A 165 -19.55 2.23 -9.89
CA GLN A 165 -18.64 2.44 -8.77
C GLN A 165 -17.89 1.15 -8.43
N VAL A 166 -16.56 1.26 -8.32
CA VAL A 166 -15.66 0.16 -7.97
C VAL A 166 -14.96 0.50 -6.66
N PHE A 167 -15.00 -0.44 -5.72
CA PHE A 167 -14.43 -0.30 -4.37
C PHE A 167 -13.40 -1.41 -4.16
N ILE A 168 -12.11 -1.06 -4.05
CA ILE A 168 -11.03 -2.05 -3.86
C ILE A 168 -10.50 -2.03 -2.42
N TYR A 169 -10.32 -0.84 -1.86
CA TYR A 169 -9.90 -0.60 -0.47
C TYR A 169 -8.73 -1.45 0.04
N LYS A 170 -7.79 -1.83 -0.84
CA LYS A 170 -6.72 -2.79 -0.54
C LYS A 170 -5.97 -2.46 0.74
N LYS A 171 -5.61 -1.19 0.93
CA LYS A 171 -4.84 -0.73 2.10
C LYS A 171 -5.62 -0.84 3.41
N MET A 172 -6.93 -0.56 3.39
CA MET A 172 -7.77 -0.75 4.56
C MET A 172 -7.91 -2.24 4.91
N GLN A 173 -8.15 -3.08 3.89
CA GLN A 173 -8.34 -4.52 4.09
C GLN A 173 -7.09 -5.18 4.68
N VAL A 174 -5.90 -4.88 4.15
CA VAL A 174 -4.64 -5.40 4.71
C VAL A 174 -4.34 -4.83 6.10
N MET A 175 -4.70 -3.56 6.36
CA MET A 175 -4.56 -2.94 7.68
C MET A 175 -5.42 -3.66 8.72
N ILE A 176 -6.70 -3.84 8.43
CA ILE A 176 -7.66 -4.53 9.31
C ILE A 176 -7.17 -5.97 9.57
N SER A 177 -6.77 -6.69 8.51
CA SER A 177 -6.24 -8.04 8.62
C SER A 177 -5.01 -8.12 9.54
N GLU A 178 -4.05 -7.19 9.39
CA GLU A 178 -2.86 -7.14 10.26
C GLU A 178 -3.22 -6.78 11.70
N LEU A 179 -4.14 -5.85 11.93
CA LEU A 179 -4.56 -5.46 13.28
C LEU A 179 -5.28 -6.61 14.01
N ILE A 180 -6.18 -7.33 13.32
CA ILE A 180 -6.84 -8.53 13.86
C ILE A 180 -5.81 -9.59 14.23
N ARG A 181 -4.86 -9.90 13.33
CA ARG A 181 -3.76 -10.86 13.61
C ARG A 181 -2.92 -10.47 14.83
N ASN A 182 -2.83 -9.17 15.13
CA ASN A 182 -2.08 -8.63 16.26
C ASN A 182 -2.97 -8.30 17.47
N GLY A 183 -4.16 -8.87 17.56
CA GLY A 183 -5.00 -8.89 18.76
C GLY A 183 -5.96 -7.71 18.93
N LEU A 184 -6.10 -6.83 17.93
CA LEU A 184 -7.12 -5.79 17.99
C LEU A 184 -8.48 -6.36 17.55
N PRO A 185 -9.53 -6.30 18.38
CA PRO A 185 -10.83 -6.88 18.02
C PRO A 185 -11.56 -6.01 16.99
N PHE A 186 -12.11 -6.66 15.97
CA PHE A 186 -13.04 -6.06 15.00
C PHE A 186 -14.31 -6.90 14.94
N SER A 187 -15.29 -6.60 15.79
CA SER A 187 -16.56 -7.35 15.83
C SER A 187 -17.43 -7.16 14.58
N CYS A 188 -17.16 -6.12 13.79
CA CYS A 188 -17.84 -5.81 12.53
C CYS A 188 -17.22 -6.51 11.31
N VAL A 189 -16.23 -7.38 11.49
CA VAL A 189 -15.55 -8.12 10.42
C VAL A 189 -15.68 -9.62 10.65
N GLY A 190 -16.45 -10.27 9.81
CA GLY A 190 -16.69 -11.71 9.81
C GLY A 190 -15.72 -12.49 8.90
N PRO A 191 -15.75 -13.84 8.97
CA PRO A 191 -15.02 -14.70 8.04
C PRO A 191 -15.47 -14.46 6.61
N GLY A 192 -14.53 -14.20 5.69
CA GLY A 192 -14.81 -13.96 4.27
C GLY A 192 -15.20 -12.52 3.91
N ASP A 193 -15.26 -11.60 4.88
CA ASP A 193 -15.56 -10.18 4.63
C ASP A 193 -14.42 -9.45 3.91
N LEU A 194 -13.18 -9.91 4.10
CA LEU A 194 -12.01 -9.37 3.42
C LEU A 194 -11.73 -10.14 2.13
N THR A 195 -11.40 -9.39 1.08
CA THR A 195 -10.98 -9.92 -0.21
C THR A 195 -9.47 -10.01 -0.32
N ILE A 196 -8.97 -10.63 -1.39
CA ILE A 196 -7.55 -10.62 -1.69
C ILE A 196 -7.01 -9.19 -1.79
N PHE A 197 -5.80 -8.94 -1.28
CA PHE A 197 -5.24 -7.59 -1.18
C PHE A 197 -4.64 -7.12 -2.50
N SER A 198 -5.48 -6.99 -3.52
CA SER A 198 -5.09 -6.73 -4.90
C SER A 198 -4.30 -5.43 -5.07
N ASP A 199 -2.97 -5.55 -5.06
CA ASP A 199 -1.97 -4.52 -5.33
C ASP A 199 -1.48 -4.63 -6.80
N ASN A 200 -0.18 -4.50 -7.07
CA ASN A 200 0.39 -4.84 -8.37
C ASN A 200 0.97 -6.26 -8.46
N VAL A 201 1.20 -6.94 -7.34
CA VAL A 201 1.72 -8.30 -7.30
C VAL A 201 0.65 -9.27 -7.76
N ILE A 202 -0.53 -9.24 -7.14
CA ILE A 202 -1.64 -10.16 -7.44
C ILE A 202 -2.04 -10.12 -8.92
N PRO A 203 -2.38 -8.97 -9.54
CA PRO A 203 -2.72 -8.94 -10.96
C PRO A 203 -1.59 -9.41 -11.87
N THR A 204 -0.33 -9.09 -11.53
CA THR A 204 0.82 -9.60 -12.31
C THR A 204 0.88 -11.13 -12.25
N MET A 205 0.67 -11.73 -11.07
CA MET A 205 0.73 -13.19 -10.90
C MET A 205 -0.39 -13.89 -11.66
N LEU A 206 -1.63 -13.39 -11.55
CA LEU A 206 -2.77 -13.96 -12.26
C LEU A 206 -2.61 -13.86 -13.78
N GLN A 207 -2.05 -12.76 -14.28
CA GLN A 207 -1.73 -12.64 -15.68
C GLN A 207 -0.62 -13.59 -16.12
N HIS A 208 0.45 -13.74 -15.32
CA HIS A 208 1.51 -14.71 -15.61
C HIS A 208 0.95 -16.13 -15.74
N TYR A 209 0.01 -16.50 -14.89
CA TYR A 209 -0.71 -17.78 -14.96
C TYR A 209 -1.84 -17.82 -16.00
N LYS A 210 -2.03 -16.74 -16.78
CA LYS A 210 -3.05 -16.60 -17.83
C LYS A 210 -4.49 -16.75 -17.31
N LEU A 211 -4.73 -16.33 -16.07
CA LEU A 211 -6.04 -16.35 -15.42
C LEU A 211 -6.80 -15.04 -15.63
N ILE A 212 -6.09 -13.94 -15.90
CA ILE A 212 -6.66 -12.66 -16.34
C ILE A 212 -5.93 -12.16 -17.59
N SER A 213 -6.60 -11.32 -18.38
CA SER A 213 -6.04 -10.66 -19.57
C SER A 213 -6.52 -9.22 -19.63
N CYS A 214 -5.60 -8.28 -19.83
CA CYS A 214 -5.91 -6.87 -20.09
C CYS A 214 -4.98 -6.36 -21.20
N PRO A 215 -5.31 -6.58 -22.49
CA PRO A 215 -4.38 -6.35 -23.59
C PRO A 215 -3.71 -4.97 -23.60
N SER A 216 -4.41 -3.92 -23.15
CA SER A 216 -3.86 -2.57 -23.08
C SER A 216 -2.84 -2.40 -21.94
N ALA A 217 -3.02 -3.07 -20.80
CA ALA A 217 -2.06 -3.10 -19.70
C ALA A 217 -0.87 -4.04 -20.00
N ASP A 218 -1.10 -5.13 -20.74
CA ASP A 218 -0.08 -6.08 -21.18
C ASP A 218 1.02 -5.43 -22.02
N VAL A 219 0.65 -4.51 -22.92
CA VAL A 219 1.61 -3.76 -23.75
C VAL A 219 2.52 -2.91 -22.87
N ALA A 220 1.96 -2.23 -21.87
CA ALA A 220 2.71 -1.41 -20.94
C ALA A 220 3.68 -2.25 -20.11
N LEU A 221 3.22 -3.39 -19.57
CA LEU A 221 4.03 -4.32 -18.79
C LEU A 221 5.23 -4.88 -19.58
N ARG A 222 5.04 -5.17 -20.87
CA ARG A 222 6.12 -5.65 -21.77
C ARG A 222 7.09 -4.57 -22.21
N SER A 223 6.67 -3.31 -22.18
CA SER A 223 7.43 -2.17 -22.68
C SER A 223 8.01 -1.30 -21.56
N ASP A 224 7.95 -1.76 -20.31
CA ASP A 224 8.33 -1.00 -19.10
C ASP A 224 7.69 0.39 -19.02
N MET A 225 6.43 0.47 -19.49
CA MET A 225 5.62 1.69 -19.43
C MET A 225 4.65 1.63 -18.26
N GLU A 226 4.26 2.81 -17.77
CA GLU A 226 3.19 2.92 -16.79
C GLU A 226 1.83 2.59 -17.38
N ILE A 227 0.98 1.99 -16.56
CA ILE A 227 -0.44 1.81 -16.87
C ILE A 227 -1.23 3.01 -16.39
N THR A 228 -2.36 3.29 -17.04
CA THR A 228 -3.31 4.30 -16.57
C THR A 228 -4.02 3.83 -15.31
N SER A 229 -4.57 4.76 -14.52
CA SER A 229 -5.31 4.39 -13.31
C SER A 229 -6.56 3.56 -13.61
N VAL A 230 -7.18 3.71 -14.79
CA VAL A 230 -8.31 2.87 -15.25
C VAL A 230 -7.85 1.44 -15.55
N GLN A 231 -6.70 1.28 -16.22
CA GLN A 231 -6.11 -0.03 -16.45
C GLN A 231 -5.74 -0.71 -15.13
N ALA A 232 -5.13 0.04 -14.21
CA ALA A 232 -4.78 -0.44 -12.87
C ALA A 232 -6.01 -0.92 -12.11
N LEU A 233 -7.08 -0.11 -12.11
CA LEU A 233 -8.35 -0.46 -11.49
C LEU A 233 -8.91 -1.75 -12.10
N SER A 234 -8.94 -1.85 -13.44
CA SER A 234 -9.51 -2.98 -14.16
C SER A 234 -8.81 -4.29 -13.83
N VAL A 235 -7.47 -4.32 -13.87
CA VAL A 235 -6.71 -5.54 -13.54
C VAL A 235 -6.84 -5.91 -12.06
N ARG A 236 -6.91 -4.92 -11.16
CA ARG A 236 -7.10 -5.16 -9.72
C ARG A 236 -8.50 -5.69 -9.41
N ALA A 237 -9.54 -5.10 -10.01
CA ALA A 237 -10.92 -5.58 -9.86
C ALA A 237 -11.09 -7.01 -10.40
N ALA A 238 -10.56 -7.27 -11.60
CA ALA A 238 -10.57 -8.62 -12.18
C ALA A 238 -9.83 -9.64 -11.30
N SER A 239 -8.75 -9.22 -10.64
CA SER A 239 -7.99 -10.09 -9.74
C SER A 239 -8.81 -10.54 -8.55
N ILE A 240 -9.62 -9.66 -7.95
CA ILE A 240 -10.50 -10.02 -6.84
C ILE A 240 -11.51 -11.09 -7.26
N VAL A 241 -12.16 -10.88 -8.41
CA VAL A 241 -13.16 -11.84 -8.94
C VAL A 241 -12.53 -13.21 -9.18
N VAL A 242 -11.39 -13.25 -9.88
CA VAL A 242 -10.71 -14.50 -10.18
C VAL A 242 -10.19 -15.21 -8.93
N CYS A 243 -9.66 -14.47 -7.95
CA CYS A 243 -9.18 -15.07 -6.71
C CYS A 243 -10.30 -15.68 -5.87
N ARG A 244 -11.49 -15.08 -5.88
CA ARG A 244 -12.68 -15.68 -5.27
C ARG A 244 -13.03 -17.03 -5.89
N ASP A 245 -12.97 -17.12 -7.22
CA ASP A 245 -13.21 -18.38 -7.93
C ASP A 245 -12.13 -19.43 -7.62
N ILE A 246 -10.85 -19.02 -7.51
CA ILE A 246 -9.76 -19.90 -7.10
C ILE A 246 -10.03 -20.49 -5.71
N VAL A 247 -10.46 -19.67 -4.74
CA VAL A 247 -10.77 -20.14 -3.38
C VAL A 247 -11.94 -21.12 -3.41
N HIS A 248 -13.04 -20.82 -4.11
CA HIS A 248 -14.16 -21.75 -4.25
C HIS A 248 -13.75 -23.09 -4.86
N VAL A 249 -12.93 -23.06 -5.92
CA VAL A 249 -12.41 -24.28 -6.54
C VAL A 249 -11.51 -25.05 -5.57
N ALA A 250 -10.63 -24.37 -4.84
CA ALA A 250 -9.75 -24.98 -3.85
C ALA A 250 -10.54 -25.69 -2.74
N GLN A 251 -11.56 -25.02 -2.19
CA GLN A 251 -12.44 -25.57 -1.17
C GLN A 251 -13.22 -26.79 -1.70
N SER A 252 -13.79 -26.71 -2.91
CA SER A 252 -14.51 -27.84 -3.53
C SER A 252 -13.62 -29.06 -3.78
N LYS A 253 -12.30 -28.85 -3.95
CA LYS A 253 -11.29 -29.91 -4.09
C LYS A 253 -10.70 -30.38 -2.76
N GLY A 254 -11.15 -29.83 -1.63
CA GLY A 254 -10.65 -30.18 -0.30
C GLY A 254 -9.22 -29.69 -0.03
N LEU A 255 -8.76 -28.63 -0.70
CA LEU A 255 -7.44 -28.05 -0.46
C LEU A 255 -7.46 -27.20 0.82
N SER A 256 -7.26 -27.84 1.97
CA SER A 256 -7.41 -27.23 3.30
C SER A 256 -6.42 -26.09 3.63
N TRP A 257 -5.40 -25.86 2.80
CA TRP A 257 -4.42 -24.80 3.03
C TRP A 257 -4.83 -23.46 2.38
N ILE A 258 -5.84 -23.45 1.51
CA ILE A 258 -6.51 -22.23 1.03
C ILE A 258 -7.89 -22.21 1.69
N GLY A 259 -7.98 -21.65 2.89
CA GLY A 259 -9.24 -21.50 3.61
C GLY A 259 -10.06 -20.33 3.08
N ASP A 260 -9.41 -19.21 2.78
CA ASP A 260 -10.05 -17.98 2.30
C ASP A 260 -9.16 -17.19 1.32
N GLU A 261 -9.61 -15.99 0.93
CA GLU A 261 -8.85 -15.09 0.03
C GLU A 261 -7.56 -14.54 0.68
N ILE A 262 -7.47 -14.48 2.02
CA ILE A 262 -6.27 -14.02 2.76
C ILE A 262 -5.19 -15.10 2.72
N ASP A 263 -5.55 -16.37 2.87
CA ASP A 263 -4.63 -17.50 2.70
C ASP A 263 -4.06 -17.53 1.28
N LEU A 264 -4.91 -17.30 0.28
CA LEU A 264 -4.47 -17.19 -1.11
C LEU A 264 -3.54 -15.99 -1.33
N ASP A 265 -3.85 -14.82 -0.74
CA ASP A 265 -2.99 -13.63 -0.78
C ASP A 265 -1.59 -13.94 -0.26
N ASN A 266 -1.52 -14.49 0.96
CA ASN A 266 -0.27 -14.84 1.63
C ASN A 266 0.57 -15.81 0.79
N TYR A 267 -0.08 -16.81 0.17
CA TYR A 267 0.57 -17.74 -0.72
C TYR A 267 1.11 -17.05 -1.98
N LEU A 268 0.25 -16.38 -2.75
CA LEU A 268 0.65 -15.75 -4.01
C LEU A 268 1.73 -14.69 -3.79
N TRP A 269 1.61 -13.90 -2.72
CA TRP A 269 2.61 -12.90 -2.37
C TRP A 269 3.95 -13.55 -2.03
N LYS A 270 3.97 -14.62 -1.24
CA LYS A 270 5.20 -15.36 -0.93
C LYS A 270 5.86 -15.92 -2.19
N VAL A 271 5.10 -16.65 -3.02
CA VAL A 271 5.65 -17.29 -4.22
C VAL A 271 6.13 -16.25 -5.24
N ALA A 272 5.48 -15.09 -5.30
CA ALA A 272 5.90 -13.96 -6.15
C ALA A 272 7.26 -13.35 -5.75
N LYS A 273 7.78 -13.63 -4.56
CA LYS A 273 9.09 -13.15 -4.09
C LYS A 273 10.21 -14.17 -4.29
N GLU A 274 9.93 -15.34 -4.84
CA GLU A 274 10.85 -16.46 -5.02
C GLU A 274 11.23 -16.68 -6.49
N GLY A 275 12.43 -17.23 -6.72
CA GLY A 275 12.89 -17.71 -8.02
C GLY A 275 12.70 -16.73 -9.19
N ASP A 276 12.24 -17.26 -10.32
CA ASP A 276 11.99 -16.49 -11.54
C ASP A 276 10.76 -15.59 -11.44
N LEU A 277 9.80 -15.90 -10.56
CA LEU A 277 8.60 -15.10 -10.35
C LEU A 277 8.93 -13.73 -9.73
N ARG A 278 10.01 -13.63 -8.95
CA ARG A 278 10.54 -12.36 -8.43
C ARG A 278 10.99 -11.40 -9.54
N LYS A 279 11.41 -11.94 -10.69
CA LYS A 279 11.94 -11.21 -11.85
C LYS A 279 10.83 -10.70 -12.78
N LEU A 280 9.58 -11.14 -12.58
CA LEU A 280 8.48 -10.66 -13.40
C LEU A 280 8.35 -9.13 -13.32
N PRO A 281 8.20 -8.44 -14.46
CA PRO A 281 7.83 -7.04 -14.47
C PRO A 281 6.51 -6.88 -13.72
N ARG A 282 6.32 -5.73 -13.07
CA ARG A 282 5.12 -5.44 -12.29
C ARG A 282 4.42 -4.24 -12.90
N TYR A 283 3.11 -4.23 -12.81
CA TYR A 283 2.33 -3.04 -13.12
C TYR A 283 2.79 -1.85 -12.29
N ALA A 284 2.98 -0.72 -12.96
CA ALA A 284 3.42 0.53 -12.37
C ALA A 284 2.44 1.65 -12.73
N ASP A 285 1.91 2.31 -11.70
CA ASP A 285 1.21 3.57 -11.78
C ASP A 285 1.84 4.44 -10.68
N ARG A 286 2.59 5.49 -11.04
CA ARG A 286 3.21 6.37 -10.05
C ARG A 286 2.25 7.42 -9.51
N ALA A 287 1.11 7.63 -10.17
CA ALA A 287 0.07 8.56 -9.76
C ALA A 287 -0.86 7.98 -8.68
N THR A 288 -0.96 6.65 -8.55
CA THR A 288 -1.81 5.99 -7.54
C THR A 288 -1.30 6.16 -6.10
N TRP A 289 -2.23 6.13 -5.15
CA TRP A 289 -1.98 6.09 -3.71
C TRP A 289 -2.26 4.70 -3.11
N PHE A 290 -2.66 3.72 -3.92
CA PHE A 290 -3.34 2.54 -3.42
C PHE A 290 -2.48 1.27 -3.41
N TYR A 291 -1.34 1.27 -4.10
CA TYR A 291 -0.41 0.15 -4.15
C TYR A 291 1.02 0.55 -4.50
#